data_AF-A0A815ZVE4-F1
#
_entry.id   AF-A0A815ZVE4-F1
#
_cell.length_a   1.000
_cell.length_b   1.000
_cell.length_c   1.000
_cell.angle_alpha   90.00
_cell.angle_beta   90.00
_cell.angle_gamma   90.00
#
_symmetry.space_group_name_H-M   'P 1'
#
loop_
_entity.id
_entity.type
_entity.pdbx_description
1 polymer ?
#
loop_
_entity_poly.entity_id
_entity_poly.type
_entity_poly.pdbx_seq_one_letter_code
_entity_poly.pdbx_strand_id
1 'polypeptide(L)' 'LYFVYFFGPAFEYAWTNANSLIAYSGLDEFIRQAQICVQNATKK' A
#
# COMPACT_ATOMS: atom_id res chain seq x y z
N LEU A 1 -2.73 5.49 -14.39
CA LEU A 1 -3.16 6.34 -13.26
C LEU A 1 -4.48 5.77 -12.77
N TYR A 2 -4.62 5.60 -11.47
CA TYR A 2 -5.81 5.04 -10.82
C TYR A 2 -6.28 6.02 -9.74
N PHE A 3 -7.59 6.24 -9.68
CA PHE A 3 -8.22 7.00 -8.59
C PHE A 3 -8.61 6.02 -7.49
N VAL A 4 -8.18 6.26 -6.26
CA VAL A 4 -8.39 5.36 -5.11
C VAL A 4 -8.95 6.09 -3.91
N TYR A 5 -9.75 5.38 -3.12
CA TYR A 5 -10.24 5.82 -1.82
C TYR A 5 -9.51 5.05 -0.72
N PHE A 6 -9.17 5.72 0.37
CA PHE A 6 -8.58 5.09 1.54
C PHE A 6 -9.68 4.73 2.54
N PHE A 7 -9.67 3.48 3.01
CA PHE A 7 -10.55 3.05 4.08
C PHE A 7 -10.00 3.54 5.42
N GLY A 8 -10.79 4.30 6.16
CA GLY A 8 -10.41 4.88 7.44
C GLY A 8 -11.53 5.72 8.06
N PRO A 9 -11.35 6.25 9.28
CA PRO A 9 -12.34 7.11 9.93
C PRO A 9 -12.48 8.48 9.25
N ALA A 10 -11.43 8.94 8.56
CA ALA A 10 -11.46 10.10 7.71
C ALA A 10 -11.67 9.68 6.26
N PHE A 11 -12.45 10.47 5.52
CA PHE A 11 -12.64 10.27 4.09
C PHE A 11 -11.45 10.85 3.33
N GLU A 12 -10.66 9.99 2.69
CA GLU A 12 -9.46 10.37 1.96
C GLU A 12 -9.43 9.69 0.58
N TYR A 13 -8.88 10.38 -0.42
CA TYR A 13 -8.74 9.88 -1.79
C TYR A 13 -7.48 10.43 -2.48
N ALA A 14 -6.97 9.72 -3.49
CA ALA A 14 -5.82 10.16 -4.27
C ALA A 14 -5.79 9.58 -5.69
N TRP A 15 -5.05 10.24 -6.58
CA TRP A 15 -4.59 9.64 -7.83
C TRP A 15 -3.22 9.00 -7.61
N THR A 16 -3.06 7.75 -8.05
CA THR A 16 -1.81 7.01 -7.90
C THR A 16 -1.42 6.28 -9.19
N ASN A 17 -0.15 5.90 -9.31
CA ASN A 17 0.36 5.16 -10.45
C ASN A 17 0.12 3.65 -10.26
N ALA A 18 0.17 2.89 -11.36
CA ALA A 18 -0.02 1.44 -11.33
C ALA A 18 1.06 0.72 -10.49
N ASN A 19 2.28 1.26 -10.49
CA ASN A 19 3.45 0.69 -9.82
C ASN A 19 3.39 0.83 -8.29
N SER A 20 2.52 1.70 -7.78
CA SER A 20 2.27 1.94 -6.36
C SER A 20 1.05 1.17 -5.85
N LEU A 21 0.47 0.30 -6.67
CA LEU A 21 -0.69 -0.51 -6.31
C LEU A 21 -0.36 -1.99 -6.32
N ILE A 22 -0.90 -2.69 -5.32
CA ILE A 22 -0.87 -4.13 -5.20
C ILE A 22 -2.31 -4.57 -4.99
N ALA A 23 -2.74 -5.60 -5.73
CA ALA A 23 -4.09 -6.13 -5.58
C ALA A 23 -4.31 -6.63 -4.15
N TYR A 24 -5.40 -6.20 -3.53
CA TYR A 24 -5.73 -6.62 -2.17
C TYR A 24 -6.16 -8.09 -2.16
N SER A 25 -5.44 -8.93 -1.42
CA SER A 25 -5.73 -10.36 -1.23
C SER A 25 -5.95 -10.75 0.23
N GLY A 26 -5.97 -9.78 1.14
CA GLY A 26 -6.17 -10.00 2.58
C GLY A 26 -5.09 -9.34 3.45
N LEU A 27 -5.23 -9.50 4.76
CA LEU A 27 -4.33 -8.90 5.75
C LEU A 27 -2.90 -9.47 5.68
N ASP A 28 -2.75 -10.75 5.36
CA ASP A 28 -1.43 -11.39 5.29
C ASP A 28 -0.54 -10.77 4.21
N GLU A 29 -1.14 -10.39 3.07
CA GLU A 29 -0.42 -9.68 2.01
C GLU A 29 0.03 -8.29 2.47
N PHE A 30 -0.79 -7.59 3.26
CA PHE A 30 -0.38 -6.32 3.87
C PHE A 30 0.83 -6.50 4.80
N ILE A 31 0.80 -7.49 5.68
CA ILE A 31 1.93 -7.78 6.60
C ILE A 31 3.20 -8.08 5.80
N ARG A 32 3.08 -8.90 4.74
CA ARG A 32 4.19 -9.25 3.86
C ARG A 32 4.82 -8.02 3.20
N GLN A 33 4.00 -7.12 2.65
CA GLN A 33 4.49 -5.89 2.02
C GLN A 33 5.15 -4.94 3.01
N ALA A 34 4.59 -4.81 4.22
CA ALA A 34 5.18 -4.02 5.29
C ALA A 34 6.57 -4.55 5.69
N GLN A 35 6.74 -5.88 5.80
CA GLN A 35 8.04 -6.49 6.09
C GLN A 35 9.08 -6.21 5.01
N ILE A 36 8.72 -6.33 3.73
CA ILE A 36 9.61 -6.00 2.61
C ILE A 36 10.06 -4.53 2.67
N CYS A 37 9.12 -3.63 2.97
CA CYS A 37 9.41 -2.20 3.12
C CYS A 37 10.45 -1.93 4.21
N VAL A 38 10.28 -2.52 5.40
CA VAL A 38 11.22 -2.38 6.52
C VAL A 38 12.60 -2.98 6.17
N GLN A 39 12.65 -4.17 5.56
CA GLN A 39 13.91 -4.80 5.15
C GLN A 39 14.72 -3.96 4.15
N ASN A 40 14.04 -3.23 3.26
CA ASN A 40 14.70 -2.34 2.31
C ASN A 40 15.19 -1.05 2.97
N ALA A 41 14.53 -0.59 4.03
CA ALA A 41 14.95 0.59 4.78
C ALA A 41 16.19 0.33 5.65
N THR A 42 16.35 -0.87 6.20
CA THR A 42 17.48 -1.23 7.09
C THR A 42 18.77 -1.61 6.38
N LYS A 43 18.75 -1.82 5.06
CA LYS A 43 19.94 -2.11 4.24
C LYS A 43 20.70 -0.86 3.76
N LYS A 44 20.28 0.33 4.18
CA LYS A 44 20.94 1.62 3.91
C LYS A 44 21.87 1.99 5.05
#